data_AF-A0AAW4FLZ7-F1
#
_entry.id   AF-A0AAW4FLZ7-F1
#
_cell.length_a   1.000
_cell.length_b   1.000
_cell.length_c   1.000
_cell.angle_alpha   90.00
_cell.angle_beta   90.00
_cell.angle_gamma   90.00
#
_symmetry.space_group_name_H-M   'P 1'
#
loop_
_entity.id
_entity.type
_entity.pdbx_description
1 polymer ?
#
loop_
_entity_poly.entity_id
_entity_poly.type
_entity_poly.pdbx_seq_one_letter_code
_entity_poly.pdbx_strand_id
1 'polypeptide(L)'
;MQLIQFYEAEGIEFVGDLSFGKDVGRSGARWKAPGDLFADASDRTGFHSEKFGTSFSAARSLLDLKQSEIAERASLPPSTVSALETGTPWPSSSAILRDFYVNQGVEFLGWGDAGSGLFYGVGVRWSRTPAESAS
;
A
#
# COMPACT_ATOMS: atom_id res chain seq x y z
N MET A 1 -7.40 -19.85 -16.05
CA MET A 1 -6.48 -19.19 -15.12
C MET A 1 -7.31 -18.36 -14.15
N GLN A 2 -7.14 -18.55 -12.85
CA GLN A 2 -7.90 -17.81 -11.84
C GLN A 2 -7.25 -16.44 -11.58
N LEU A 3 -8.05 -15.42 -11.26
CA LEU A 3 -7.56 -14.03 -11.07
C LEU A 3 -6.45 -13.92 -10.02
N ILE A 4 -6.54 -14.71 -8.94
CA ILE A 4 -5.51 -14.75 -7.88
C ILE A 4 -4.16 -15.19 -8.44
N GLN A 5 -4.15 -16.26 -9.26
CA GLN A 5 -2.92 -16.79 -9.86
C GLN A 5 -2.27 -15.80 -10.83
N PHE A 6 -3.07 -14.94 -11.46
CA PHE A 6 -2.55 -13.86 -12.31
C PHE A 6 -1.78 -12.85 -11.47
N TYR A 7 -2.40 -12.31 -10.42
CA TYR A 7 -1.72 -11.34 -9.56
C TYR A 7 -0.50 -11.93 -8.84
N GLU A 8 -0.57 -13.18 -8.40
CA GLU A 8 0.59 -13.87 -7.81
C GLU A 8 1.75 -14.06 -8.79
N ALA A 9 1.46 -14.32 -10.06
CA ALA A 9 2.46 -14.43 -11.12
C ALA A 9 3.10 -13.08 -11.45
N GLU A 10 2.32 -11.99 -11.39
CA GLU A 10 2.83 -10.62 -11.51
C GLU A 10 3.60 -10.14 -10.26
N GLY A 11 3.65 -10.97 -9.21
CA GLY A 11 4.41 -10.68 -7.99
C GLY A 11 3.62 -9.94 -6.91
N ILE A 12 2.29 -9.89 -7.00
CA ILE A 12 1.41 -9.37 -5.95
C ILE A 12 1.02 -10.50 -4.99
N GLU A 13 0.99 -10.21 -3.70
CA GLU A 13 0.45 -11.10 -2.67
C GLU A 13 -0.73 -10.45 -1.96
N PHE A 14 -1.77 -11.25 -1.71
CA PHE A 14 -2.91 -10.86 -0.89
C PHE A 14 -2.60 -11.12 0.57
N VAL A 15 -2.81 -10.12 1.41
CA VAL A 15 -2.53 -10.18 2.85
C VAL A 15 -3.83 -10.05 3.63
N GLY A 16 -3.86 -10.66 4.82
CA GLY A 16 -5.01 -10.60 5.73
C GLY A 16 -4.86 -11.63 6.84
N ASP A 17 -5.55 -11.38 7.95
CA ASP A 17 -5.59 -12.28 9.09
C ASP A 17 -6.76 -13.25 8.91
N LEU A 18 -6.45 -14.55 8.82
CA LEU A 18 -7.47 -15.61 8.85
C LEU A 18 -7.82 -15.92 10.30
N SER A 19 -9.03 -15.56 10.70
CA SER A 19 -9.61 -15.99 11.98
C SER A 19 -10.48 -17.21 11.75
N PHE A 20 -10.13 -18.36 12.35
CA PHE A 20 -10.95 -19.57 12.25
C PHE A 20 -12.38 -19.30 12.75
N GLY A 21 -13.37 -19.43 11.86
CA GLY A 21 -14.79 -19.21 12.15
C GLY A 21 -15.31 -17.77 11.99
N LYS A 22 -14.53 -16.83 11.44
CA LYS A 22 -14.95 -15.44 11.13
C LYS A 22 -14.45 -14.99 9.75
N ASP A 23 -14.89 -13.79 9.33
CA ASP A 23 -14.39 -13.09 8.14
C ASP A 23 -12.88 -12.80 8.19
N VAL A 24 -12.27 -12.64 7.00
CA VAL A 24 -10.86 -12.22 6.85
C VAL A 24 -10.69 -10.82 7.42
N GLY A 25 -9.84 -10.69 8.43
CA GLY A 25 -9.48 -9.41 9.03
C GLY A 25 -8.34 -8.74 8.27
N ARG A 26 -8.26 -7.40 8.32
CA ARG A 26 -7.08 -6.65 7.85
C ARG A 26 -6.65 -6.96 6.42
N SER A 27 -7.62 -7.21 5.54
CA SER A 27 -7.37 -7.60 4.15
C SER A 27 -6.64 -6.50 3.38
N GLY A 28 -5.81 -6.90 2.42
CA GLY A 28 -5.04 -5.98 1.57
C GLY A 28 -4.24 -6.69 0.51
N ALA A 29 -3.36 -5.94 -0.13
CA ALA A 29 -2.42 -6.46 -1.12
C ALA A 29 -1.11 -5.68 -1.10
N ARG A 30 -0.01 -6.37 -1.38
CA ARG A 30 1.31 -5.74 -1.56
C ARG A 30 2.13 -6.50 -2.59
N TRP A 31 3.21 -5.88 -3.06
CA TRP A 31 4.24 -6.60 -3.79
C TRP A 31 4.85 -7.70 -2.90
N LYS A 32 5.23 -8.82 -3.50
CA LYS A 32 6.08 -9.82 -2.85
C LYS A 32 7.37 -9.14 -2.42
N ALA A 33 7.78 -9.43 -1.20
CA ALA A 33 9.02 -8.91 -0.64
C ALA A 33 10.02 -10.06 -0.43
N PRO A 34 11.33 -9.78 -0.50
CA PRO A 34 12.34 -10.70 0.02
C PRO A 34 12.03 -11.08 1.46
N GLY A 35 12.06 -12.39 1.77
CA GLY A 35 11.82 -12.89 3.12
C GLY A 35 12.96 -12.57 4.09
N ASP A 36 14.19 -12.47 3.57
CA ASP A 36 15.36 -12.04 4.33
C ASP A 36 15.73 -10.60 3.96
N LEU A 37 15.59 -9.71 4.93
CA LEU A 37 15.88 -8.29 4.84
C LEU A 37 17.38 -8.01 4.78
N PHE A 38 18.23 -8.99 5.04
CA PHE A 38 19.69 -8.88 5.02
C PHE A 38 20.36 -9.71 3.91
N ALA A 39 19.56 -10.38 3.07
CA ALA A 39 20.09 -11.09 1.90
C ALA A 39 20.89 -10.15 0.97
N ASP A 40 21.75 -10.72 0.13
CA ASP A 40 22.55 -9.91 -0.77
C ASP A 40 21.70 -9.23 -1.85
N ALA A 41 22.19 -8.11 -2.40
CA ALA A 41 21.50 -7.38 -3.46
C ALA A 41 21.15 -8.26 -4.68
N SER A 42 21.97 -9.29 -4.95
CA SER A 42 21.73 -10.28 -6.02
C SER A 42 20.45 -11.09 -5.81
N ASP A 43 20.10 -11.40 -4.55
CA ASP A 43 18.91 -12.16 -4.19
C ASP A 43 17.62 -11.30 -4.29
N ARG A 44 17.77 -9.98 -4.42
CA ARG A 44 16.66 -9.03 -4.54
C ARG A 44 16.25 -8.71 -5.98
N THR A 45 17.05 -9.11 -6.97
CA THR A 45 16.85 -8.77 -8.39
C THR A 45 15.56 -9.32 -8.99
N GLY A 46 14.94 -10.33 -8.38
CA GLY A 46 13.66 -10.92 -8.80
C GLY A 46 12.42 -10.29 -8.16
N PHE A 47 12.57 -9.30 -7.28
CA PHE A 47 11.46 -8.66 -6.59
C PHE A 47 11.14 -7.30 -7.19
N HIS A 48 9.85 -6.98 -7.23
CA HIS A 48 9.41 -5.64 -7.61
C HIS A 48 9.89 -4.63 -6.57
N SER A 49 10.46 -3.52 -7.05
CA SER A 49 10.96 -2.43 -6.23
C SER A 49 10.27 -1.13 -6.61
N GLU A 50 10.03 -0.29 -5.62
CA GLU A 50 9.42 1.01 -5.76
C GLU A 50 10.39 2.10 -5.30
N LYS A 51 10.25 3.30 -5.87
CA LYS A 51 11.00 4.48 -5.44
C LYS A 51 10.51 5.05 -4.12
N PHE A 52 9.28 4.72 -3.72
CA PHE A 52 8.63 5.24 -2.53
C PHE A 52 8.03 4.09 -1.72
N GLY A 53 8.18 4.15 -0.39
CA GLY A 53 7.64 3.15 0.52
C GLY A 53 6.12 3.21 0.73
N THR A 54 5.40 4.03 -0.03
CA THR A 54 3.95 4.21 0.08
C THR A 54 3.31 4.20 -1.29
N SER A 55 2.25 3.40 -1.45
CA SER A 55 1.40 3.43 -2.64
C SER A 55 0.06 4.11 -2.34
N PHE A 56 -0.05 5.40 -2.68
CA PHE A 56 -1.30 6.14 -2.50
C PHE A 56 -2.41 5.69 -3.44
N SER A 57 -2.06 5.21 -4.64
CA SER A 57 -3.03 4.65 -5.59
C SER A 57 -3.63 3.35 -5.07
N ALA A 58 -2.82 2.49 -4.44
CA ALA A 58 -3.31 1.29 -3.78
C ALA A 58 -4.20 1.65 -2.58
N ALA A 59 -3.79 2.62 -1.75
CA ALA A 59 -4.61 3.11 -0.63
C ALA A 59 -5.98 3.63 -1.09
N ARG A 60 -6.02 4.43 -2.17
CA ARG A 60 -7.27 4.92 -2.76
C ARG A 60 -8.15 3.78 -3.25
N SER A 61 -7.55 2.80 -3.91
CA SER A 61 -8.27 1.65 -4.44
C SER A 61 -8.84 0.79 -3.30
N LEU A 62 -8.14 0.69 -2.17
CA LEU A 62 -8.63 0.00 -0.98
C LEU A 62 -9.85 0.70 -0.36
N LEU A 63 -9.87 2.04 -0.37
CA LEU A 63 -11.01 2.84 0.12
C LEU A 63 -12.18 2.92 -0.88
N ASP A 64 -11.99 2.51 -2.14
CA ASP A 64 -12.95 2.67 -3.24
C ASP A 64 -13.42 4.13 -3.43
N LEU A 65 -12.50 5.09 -3.33
CA LEU A 65 -12.78 6.53 -3.48
C LEU A 65 -12.18 7.10 -4.77
N LYS A 66 -12.78 8.19 -5.27
CA LYS A 66 -12.22 8.97 -6.39
C LYS A 66 -11.14 9.93 -5.90
N GLN A 67 -10.18 10.26 -6.77
CA GLN A 67 -9.13 11.25 -6.45
C GLN A 67 -9.72 12.61 -6.04
N SER A 68 -10.85 13.02 -6.64
CA SER A 68 -11.53 14.27 -6.29
C SER A 68 -12.08 14.27 -4.86
N GLU A 69 -12.61 13.14 -4.39
CA GLU A 69 -13.12 13.01 -3.02
C GLU A 69 -11.98 13.03 -2.01
N ILE A 70 -10.88 12.37 -2.33
CA ILE A 70 -9.66 12.40 -1.53
C ILE A 70 -9.10 13.83 -1.45
N ALA A 71 -9.03 14.53 -2.58
CA ALA A 71 -8.54 15.91 -2.65
C ALA A 71 -9.36 16.85 -1.75
N GLU A 72 -10.69 16.77 -1.83
CA GLU A 72 -11.59 17.54 -0.99
C GLU A 72 -11.40 17.22 0.50
N ARG A 73 -11.44 15.94 0.87
CA ARG A 73 -11.39 15.52 2.28
C ARG A 73 -10.00 15.73 2.91
N ALA A 74 -8.93 15.60 2.15
CA ALA A 74 -7.56 15.85 2.59
C ALA A 74 -7.15 17.34 2.49
N SER A 75 -8.04 18.22 1.99
CA SER A 75 -7.73 19.62 1.72
C SER A 75 -6.49 19.82 0.85
N LEU A 76 -6.33 18.98 -0.17
CA LEU A 76 -5.24 19.03 -1.15
C LEU A 76 -5.79 19.38 -2.54
N PRO A 77 -5.02 20.09 -3.39
CA PRO A 77 -5.40 20.25 -4.79
C PRO A 77 -5.50 18.88 -5.50
N PRO A 78 -6.47 18.65 -6.40
CA PRO A 78 -6.59 17.40 -7.15
C PRO A 78 -5.32 17.05 -7.95
N SER A 79 -4.64 18.06 -8.49
CA SER A 79 -3.35 17.91 -9.18
C SER A 79 -2.26 17.38 -8.26
N THR A 80 -2.25 17.82 -6.99
CA THR A 80 -1.32 17.32 -5.97
C THR A 80 -1.61 15.86 -5.65
N VAL A 81 -2.87 15.46 -5.47
CA VAL A 81 -3.23 14.04 -5.24
C VAL A 81 -2.79 13.18 -6.42
N SER A 82 -3.08 13.61 -7.65
CA SER A 82 -2.63 12.90 -8.85
C SER A 82 -1.10 12.79 -8.93
N ALA A 83 -0.37 13.87 -8.64
CA ALA A 83 1.09 13.89 -8.66
C ALA A 83 1.67 12.90 -7.63
N LEU A 84 1.11 12.88 -6.42
CA LEU A 84 1.50 11.97 -5.36
C LEU A 84 1.21 10.50 -5.73
N GLU A 85 0.08 10.19 -6.35
CA GLU A 85 -0.24 8.83 -6.83
C GLU A 85 0.69 8.36 -7.96
N THR A 86 1.19 9.29 -8.79
CA THR A 86 2.14 8.97 -9.87
C THR A 86 3.62 8.95 -9.44
N GLY A 87 3.90 9.15 -8.15
CA GLY A 87 5.27 9.12 -7.64
C GLY A 87 6.05 10.44 -7.79
N THR A 88 5.37 11.58 -7.74
CA THR A 88 6.00 12.89 -7.59
C THR A 88 5.80 13.38 -6.15
N PRO A 89 6.65 13.01 -5.19
CA PRO A 89 6.43 13.33 -3.79
C PRO A 89 6.80 14.79 -3.48
N TRP A 90 5.91 15.47 -2.79
CA TRP A 90 6.26 16.65 -1.99
C TRP A 90 6.16 16.27 -0.52
N PRO A 91 7.21 16.47 0.30
CA PRO A 91 7.25 15.95 1.67
C PRO A 91 6.03 16.33 2.51
N SER A 92 5.61 17.60 2.47
CA SER A 92 4.47 18.10 3.23
C SER A 92 3.14 17.48 2.76
N SER A 93 2.86 17.52 1.45
CA SER A 93 1.63 16.96 0.90
C SER A 93 1.56 15.43 1.02
N SER A 94 2.71 14.75 0.93
CA SER A 94 2.80 13.30 1.13
C SER A 94 2.46 12.91 2.57
N ALA A 95 2.93 13.68 3.56
CA ALA A 95 2.59 13.47 4.97
C ALA A 95 1.08 13.66 5.20
N ILE A 96 0.50 14.76 4.71
CA ILE A 96 -0.94 15.04 4.82
C ILE A 96 -1.78 13.90 4.22
N LEU A 97 -1.42 13.46 3.01
CA LEU A 97 -2.17 12.40 2.33
C LEU A 97 -1.99 11.04 3.02
N ARG A 98 -0.80 10.75 3.53
CA ARG A 98 -0.54 9.54 4.32
C ARG A 98 -1.38 9.52 5.59
N ASP A 99 -1.38 10.62 6.35
CA ASP A 99 -2.13 10.74 7.60
C ASP A 99 -3.64 10.62 7.34
N PHE A 100 -4.14 11.20 6.25
CA PHE A 100 -5.52 11.01 5.81
C PHE A 100 -5.86 9.51 5.66
N TYR A 101 -5.07 8.76 4.90
CA TYR A 101 -5.33 7.33 4.68
C TYR A 101 -5.22 6.50 5.97
N VAL A 102 -4.22 6.79 6.81
CA VAL A 102 -4.04 6.11 8.11
C VAL A 102 -5.25 6.35 9.02
N ASN A 103 -5.78 7.57 9.04
CA ASN A 103 -6.98 7.92 9.81
C ASN A 103 -8.25 7.25 9.26
N GLN A 104 -8.28 6.90 7.98
CA GLN A 104 -9.35 6.09 7.38
C GLN A 104 -9.16 4.57 7.62
N GLY A 105 -8.15 4.17 8.38
CA GLY A 105 -7.89 2.78 8.70
C GLY A 105 -7.01 2.04 7.68
N VAL A 106 -6.32 2.73 6.80
CA VAL A 106 -5.35 2.12 5.89
C VAL A 106 -3.99 1.99 6.56
N GLU A 107 -3.39 0.82 6.44
CA GLU A 107 -2.00 0.54 6.84
C GLU A 107 -1.14 0.41 5.59
N PHE A 108 -0.10 1.23 5.49
CA PHE A 108 0.90 1.12 4.43
C PHE A 108 1.91 0.03 4.77
N LEU A 109 2.20 -0.83 3.79
CA LEU A 109 3.15 -1.92 3.87
C LEU A 109 4.38 -1.60 3.04
N GLY A 110 5.46 -2.30 3.35
CA GLY A 110 6.74 -2.22 2.64
C GLY A 110 7.86 -1.75 3.54
N TRP A 111 9.07 -1.91 3.04
CA TRP A 111 10.29 -1.55 3.75
C TRP A 111 11.30 -0.99 2.76
N GLY A 112 12.16 -0.09 3.25
CA GLY A 112 13.20 0.55 2.46
C GLY A 112 14.56 -0.08 2.72
N ASP A 113 15.31 -0.33 1.65
CA ASP A 113 16.75 -0.58 1.73
C ASP A 113 17.49 0.76 1.72
N ALA A 114 18.13 1.09 2.84
CA ALA A 114 18.87 2.34 2.99
C ALA A 114 20.09 2.42 2.06
N GLY A 115 20.66 1.28 1.63
CA GLY A 115 21.82 1.25 0.74
C GLY A 115 21.47 1.61 -0.70
N SER A 116 20.34 1.10 -1.22
CA SER A 116 19.89 1.37 -2.60
C SER A 116 18.88 2.50 -2.70
N GLY A 117 18.22 2.90 -1.61
CA GLY A 117 17.12 3.87 -1.62
C GLY A 117 15.83 3.32 -2.25
N LEU A 118 15.75 2.00 -2.44
CA LEU A 118 14.58 1.31 -3.00
C LEU A 118 13.70 0.73 -1.91
N PHE A 119 12.42 0.57 -2.21
CA PHE A 119 11.44 -0.02 -1.32
C PHE A 119 10.89 -1.33 -1.89
N TYR A 120 10.75 -2.34 -1.05
CA TYR A 120 10.20 -3.64 -1.40
C TYR A 120 8.97 -3.92 -0.55
N GLY A 121 8.09 -4.80 -1.05
CA GLY A 121 6.87 -5.14 -0.32
C GLY A 121 5.85 -4.02 -0.21
N VAL A 122 5.95 -3.00 -1.07
CA VAL A 122 5.07 -1.83 -1.02
C VAL A 122 3.63 -2.25 -1.31
N GLY A 123 2.71 -1.79 -0.49
CA GLY A 123 1.29 -2.07 -0.65
C GLY A 123 0.48 -1.51 0.50
N VAL A 124 -0.75 -1.99 0.65
CA VAL A 124 -1.68 -1.51 1.68
C VAL A 124 -2.55 -2.65 2.20
N ARG A 125 -3.03 -2.49 3.43
CA ARG A 125 -4.09 -3.33 4.01
C ARG A 125 -4.94 -2.53 4.97
N TRP A 126 -6.06 -3.08 5.39
CA TRP A 126 -6.82 -2.51 6.51
C TRP A 126 -6.07 -2.68 7.84
N SER A 127 -6.03 -1.63 8.66
CA SER A 127 -5.39 -1.63 9.98
C SER A 127 -6.22 -2.39 11.03
N ARG A 128 -7.54 -2.45 10.86
CA ARG A 128 -8.51 -3.23 11.65
C ARG A 128 -9.48 -3.95 10.73
N THR A 129 -10.20 -4.93 11.26
CA THR A 129 -11.29 -5.58 10.51
C THR A 129 -12.42 -4.57 10.28
N PRO A 130 -12.98 -4.44 9.05
CA PRO A 130 -14.02 -3.45 8.75
C PRO A 130 -15.24 -3.47 9.68
N ALA A 131 -15.51 -4.63 10.31
CA ALA A 131 -16.61 -4.81 11.26
C ALA A 131 -16.48 -4.00 12.58
N GLU A 132 -15.27 -3.57 12.95
CA GLU A 132 -15.01 -2.87 14.22
C GLU A 132 -15.18 -1.35 14.12
N SER A 133 -15.41 -0.83 12.91
CA SER A 133 -15.53 0.62 12.62
C SER A 133 -17.00 1.10 12.56
N ALA A 134 -17.96 0.21 12.74
CA ALA A 134 -19.40 0.48 12.62
C ALA A 134 -20.15 0.41 13.98
N SER A 135 -19.44 0.53 15.10
CA SER A 135 -20.01 0.56 16.47
C SER A 135 -19.85 1.92 17.13
#